data_AF-A0A2W0BVF8-F1
#
_entry.id   AF-A0A2W0BVF8-F1
#
_cell.length_a   1.000
_cell.length_b   1.000
_cell.length_c   1.000
_cell.angle_alpha   90.00
_cell.angle_beta   90.00
_cell.angle_gamma   90.00
#
_symmetry.space_group_name_H-M   'P 1'
#
loop_
_entity.id
_entity.type
_entity.pdbx_description
1 polymer ?
#
loop_
_entity_poly.entity_id
_entity_poly.type
_entity_poly.pdbx_seq_one_letter_code
_entity_poly.pdbx_strand_id
1 'polypeptide(L)'
;MTWSLRNLKIRYKPSHEETSLSQTEILETPSKATAEHAKPVRRAILSVTDKAGIVEFACQLEKAGVELVSTGGTAKLLRDAGVRVKDISDLTGFPEMLDGRVKTLHPKVHGGILHVRENAAHREAVKEHDIPAIDMVVVNLYAFEKTAARSDVSFEALIENIDIGGPSMLRSAAKNFQDVAVVTSPSDYGSIADELYSTRGLSLATKWSLAKKAFAITAAYDSAIASALETIAAPGQPPSRDPHFPSTLRLAFSKLKDLRYGENPHQKAAVYSDCSNRGIANARQLQGKELSYNNLVDLDATWELCREFDEPMCAIIKHTNPCGAATGPDILTAYKRALEADPVSAFGGVIGINREIDEAAAEEIAKLFVEAIAAPTYSPAALARFAAKKNLRLLEVIAGQPKTVLKQVSGGMLLQDADVHSLAPDDLKVVTKRQPTQEEMAALLFAWKVCKHVKSNAIVYARNGQVVGVGAGQMSRIDSCKIGAAKAVLPLNGTVAASDAFFPFPDGVEEIAKAGATAVVQPGGSVRDNEVVEAADRLGLAMVLTGVRHFRH
;
A
#
# COMPACT_ATOMS: atom_id res chain seq x y z
N MET A 1 -41.81 -38.78 53.77
CA MET A 1 -40.80 -39.86 53.65
C MET A 1 -39.59 -39.32 52.91
N THR A 2 -38.60 -38.92 53.69
CA THR A 2 -37.23 -38.52 53.33
C THR A 2 -36.36 -39.74 53.01
N TRP A 3 -35.24 -39.54 52.29
CA TRP A 3 -33.92 -40.25 52.25
C TRP A 3 -33.32 -40.00 50.83
N SER A 4 -32.37 -39.11 50.57
CA SER A 4 -30.95 -38.96 50.99
C SER A 4 -29.97 -39.98 50.38
N LEU A 5 -29.13 -39.50 49.43
CA LEU A 5 -27.82 -40.05 49.02
C LEU A 5 -26.95 -38.85 48.58
N ARG A 6 -26.08 -38.29 49.44
CA ARG A 6 -24.67 -38.64 49.72
C ARG A 6 -23.69 -38.54 48.54
N ASN A 7 -22.85 -37.50 48.65
CA ASN A 7 -21.39 -37.46 48.52
C ASN A 7 -20.71 -37.93 47.21
N LEU A 8 -20.20 -36.97 46.45
CA LEU A 8 -18.86 -37.07 45.85
C LEU A 8 -18.14 -35.70 45.95
N LYS A 9 -17.33 -35.52 46.99
CA LYS A 9 -16.35 -34.43 47.11
C LYS A 9 -15.02 -34.97 46.61
N ILE A 10 -14.57 -34.55 45.43
CA ILE A 10 -13.19 -34.77 45.00
C ILE A 10 -12.34 -33.66 45.64
N ARG A 11 -11.46 -34.07 46.56
CA ARG A 11 -10.48 -33.21 47.24
C ARG A 11 -9.32 -32.95 46.28
N TYR A 12 -9.07 -31.70 45.92
CA TYR A 12 -7.76 -31.29 45.40
C TYR A 12 -6.92 -30.84 46.60
N LYS A 13 -5.78 -31.52 46.81
CA LYS A 13 -4.82 -31.26 47.89
C LYS A 13 -3.69 -30.39 47.30
N PRO A 14 -3.30 -29.25 47.89
CA PRO A 14 -2.07 -28.58 47.52
C PRO A 14 -0.92 -29.22 48.32
N SER A 15 0.11 -29.71 47.64
CA SER A 15 1.39 -30.04 48.26
C SER A 15 2.39 -28.95 47.92
N HIS A 16 2.77 -28.21 48.96
CA HIS A 16 3.98 -27.41 48.99
C HIS A 16 5.20 -28.32 48.87
N GLU A 17 6.08 -28.03 47.93
CA GLU A 17 7.51 -28.30 48.05
C GLU A 17 8.25 -27.07 47.56
N GLU A 18 8.84 -26.35 48.52
CA GLU A 18 9.78 -25.26 48.32
C GLU A 18 11.08 -25.84 47.75
N THR A 19 11.48 -25.37 46.57
CA THR A 19 12.89 -25.37 46.17
C THR A 19 13.23 -23.95 45.75
N SER A 20 14.04 -23.32 46.58
CA SER A 20 14.64 -22.01 46.38
C SER A 20 15.58 -22.04 45.18
N LEU A 21 15.25 -21.28 44.14
CA LEU A 21 16.26 -20.76 43.22
C LEU A 21 16.07 -19.25 43.13
N SER A 22 17.05 -18.59 43.74
CA SER A 22 17.26 -17.18 43.84
C SER A 22 17.57 -16.53 42.49
N GLN A 23 17.19 -15.25 42.41
CA GLN A 23 17.72 -14.21 41.52
C GLN A 23 17.26 -14.26 40.05
N THR A 24 16.15 -13.56 39.85
CA THR A 24 15.85 -12.66 38.74
C THR A 24 17.11 -11.96 38.20
N GLU A 25 17.69 -12.47 37.11
CA GLU A 25 18.43 -11.63 36.17
C GLU A 25 17.39 -10.78 35.44
N ILE A 26 17.26 -9.55 35.95
CA ILE A 26 16.62 -8.45 35.25
C ILE A 26 17.38 -8.29 33.93
N LEU A 27 16.69 -8.49 32.81
CA LEU A 27 17.15 -8.10 31.48
C LEU A 27 17.44 -6.60 31.52
N GLU A 28 18.70 -6.27 31.78
CA GLU A 28 19.24 -4.93 31.62
C GLU A 28 19.02 -4.48 30.18
N THR A 29 18.51 -3.27 30.06
CA THR A 29 18.57 -2.44 28.85
C THR A 29 19.96 -2.55 28.20
N PRO A 30 20.09 -2.64 26.86
CA PRO A 30 21.40 -2.65 26.23
C PRO A 30 22.02 -1.26 26.29
N SER A 31 22.62 -0.96 27.44
CA SER A 31 23.57 0.11 27.66
C SER A 31 24.93 -0.39 27.16
N LYS A 32 25.45 0.26 26.12
CA LYS A 32 26.82 0.08 25.58
C LYS A 32 27.19 -1.35 25.18
N ALA A 33 26.72 -1.80 24.01
CA ALA A 33 27.38 -2.88 23.30
C ALA A 33 28.81 -2.41 22.93
N THR A 34 29.77 -3.00 23.63
CA THR A 34 31.20 -2.70 23.61
C THR A 34 31.83 -3.12 22.28
N ALA A 35 32.90 -2.42 21.90
CA ALA A 35 33.69 -2.62 20.68
C ALA A 35 34.40 -3.99 20.54
N GLU A 36 34.08 -4.99 21.36
CA GLU A 36 34.84 -6.25 21.49
C GLU A 36 34.55 -7.33 20.43
N HIS A 37 33.62 -7.12 19.50
CA HIS A 37 33.25 -8.12 18.48
C HIS A 37 33.16 -7.60 17.03
N ALA A 38 33.70 -6.42 16.74
CA ALA A 38 33.74 -5.88 15.39
C ALA A 38 34.88 -6.53 14.58
N LYS A 39 34.54 -7.21 13.47
CA LYS A 39 35.55 -7.79 12.58
C LYS A 39 36.04 -6.74 11.59
N PRO A 40 37.37 -6.62 11.38
CA PRO A 40 37.93 -5.60 10.50
C PRO A 40 37.53 -5.85 9.05
N VAL A 41 37.38 -4.76 8.29
CA VAL A 41 37.19 -4.80 6.85
C VAL A 41 38.54 -4.47 6.22
N ARG A 42 39.16 -5.42 5.52
CA ARG A 42 40.46 -5.22 4.85
C ARG A 42 40.31 -5.11 3.35
N ARG A 43 39.34 -5.80 2.77
CA ARG A 43 39.07 -5.76 1.32
C ARG A 43 37.58 -5.63 1.02
N ALA A 44 37.24 -4.70 0.13
CA ALA A 44 35.87 -4.48 -0.34
C ALA A 44 35.77 -4.61 -1.87
N ILE A 45 34.78 -5.36 -2.34
CA ILE A 45 34.39 -5.38 -3.75
C ILE A 45 33.26 -4.37 -3.97
N LEU A 46 33.44 -3.43 -4.89
CA LEU A 46 32.44 -2.43 -5.27
C LEU A 46 31.98 -2.68 -6.71
N SER A 47 30.73 -3.08 -6.90
CA SER A 47 30.10 -3.27 -8.21
C SER A 47 28.66 -2.81 -8.17
N VAL A 48 28.47 -1.50 -8.25
CA VAL A 48 27.15 -0.85 -8.19
C VAL A 48 26.65 -0.45 -9.58
N THR A 49 25.35 -0.43 -9.78
CA THR A 49 24.70 0.19 -10.93
C THR A 49 24.37 1.64 -10.61
N ASP A 50 23.64 1.88 -9.52
CA ASP A 50 23.39 3.21 -8.98
C ASP A 50 24.66 3.75 -8.33
N LYS A 51 25.16 4.87 -8.87
CA LYS A 51 26.42 5.50 -8.46
C LYS A 51 26.23 6.54 -7.35
N ALA A 52 25.02 6.77 -6.86
CA ALA A 52 24.76 7.74 -5.81
C ALA A 52 25.64 7.47 -4.58
N GLY A 53 26.43 8.46 -4.16
CA GLY A 53 27.24 8.42 -2.93
C GLY A 53 28.42 7.43 -2.95
N ILE A 54 28.69 6.72 -4.05
CA ILE A 54 29.71 5.64 -4.07
C ILE A 54 31.12 6.18 -3.96
N VAL A 55 31.39 7.36 -4.52
CA VAL A 55 32.72 7.99 -4.50
C VAL A 55 33.04 8.42 -3.07
N GLU A 56 32.12 9.10 -2.42
CA GLU A 56 32.24 9.53 -1.04
C GLU A 56 32.46 8.33 -0.12
N PHE A 57 31.66 7.28 -0.29
CA PHE A 57 31.79 6.05 0.49
C PHE A 57 33.14 5.36 0.26
N ALA A 58 33.57 5.22 -0.99
CA ALA A 58 34.87 4.63 -1.32
C ALA A 58 36.04 5.42 -0.72
N CYS A 59 35.98 6.76 -0.74
CA CYS A 59 36.96 7.60 -0.06
C CYS A 59 37.02 7.33 1.46
N GLN A 60 35.88 7.10 2.11
CA GLN A 60 35.86 6.75 3.54
C GLN A 60 36.49 5.36 3.79
N LEU A 61 36.19 4.38 2.93
CA LEU A 61 36.78 3.05 3.01
C LEU A 61 38.31 3.09 2.81
N GLU A 62 38.78 3.86 1.83
CA GLU A 62 40.22 4.03 1.59
C GLU A 62 40.93 4.68 2.79
N LYS A 63 40.34 5.71 3.39
CA LYS A 63 40.86 6.35 4.62
C LYS A 63 40.90 5.40 5.81
N ALA A 64 39.98 4.43 5.88
CA ALA A 64 39.99 3.36 6.85
C ALA A 64 41.00 2.24 6.54
N GLY A 65 41.77 2.35 5.44
CA GLY A 65 42.78 1.37 5.03
C GLY A 65 42.22 0.15 4.31
N VAL A 66 40.99 0.22 3.80
CA VAL A 66 40.36 -0.86 3.04
C VAL A 66 40.89 -0.89 1.61
N GLU A 67 41.35 -2.05 1.15
CA GLU A 67 41.68 -2.28 -0.25
C GLU A 67 40.41 -2.40 -1.09
N LEU A 68 40.29 -1.55 -2.10
CA LEU A 68 39.13 -1.51 -2.98
C LEU A 68 39.40 -2.30 -4.26
N VAL A 69 38.46 -3.19 -4.59
CA VAL A 69 38.43 -3.95 -5.85
C VAL A 69 37.14 -3.61 -6.58
N SER A 70 37.21 -3.33 -7.87
CA SER A 70 36.03 -2.98 -8.67
C SER A 70 36.15 -3.45 -10.11
N THR A 71 35.12 -3.23 -10.91
CA THR A 71 35.08 -3.60 -12.34
C THR A 71 34.22 -2.61 -13.13
N GLY A 72 34.45 -2.55 -14.43
CA GLY A 72 33.67 -1.78 -15.39
C GLY A 72 33.51 -0.30 -15.03
N GLY A 73 32.29 0.22 -15.20
CA GLY A 73 31.99 1.64 -14.98
C GLY A 73 32.17 2.12 -13.54
N THR A 74 32.10 1.22 -12.54
CA THR A 74 32.38 1.60 -11.14
C THR A 74 33.87 1.86 -10.92
N ALA A 75 34.73 0.98 -11.43
CA ALA A 75 36.18 1.17 -11.33
C ALA A 75 36.63 2.46 -12.01
N LYS A 76 36.10 2.74 -13.21
CA LYS A 76 36.37 4.00 -13.94
C LYS A 76 35.99 5.23 -13.12
N LEU A 77 34.76 5.28 -12.60
CA LEU A 77 34.28 6.40 -11.80
C LEU A 77 35.16 6.67 -10.57
N LEU A 78 35.57 5.62 -9.87
CA LEU A 78 36.43 5.73 -8.69
C LEU A 78 37.83 6.26 -9.05
N ARG A 79 38.42 5.79 -10.16
CA ARG A 79 39.71 6.29 -10.66
C ARG A 79 39.65 7.75 -11.09
N ASP A 80 38.61 8.13 -11.81
CA ASP A 80 38.39 9.51 -12.27
C ASP A 80 38.25 10.48 -11.07
N ALA A 81 37.75 9.97 -9.94
CA ALA A 81 37.68 10.71 -8.67
C ALA A 81 38.96 10.64 -7.81
N GLY A 82 40.03 9.99 -8.29
CA GLY A 82 41.31 9.88 -7.60
C GLY A 82 41.39 8.80 -6.52
N VAL A 83 40.40 7.90 -6.42
CA VAL A 83 40.39 6.80 -5.46
C VAL A 83 41.21 5.62 -5.99
N ARG A 84 42.11 5.06 -5.17
CA ARG A 84 42.87 3.87 -5.57
C ARG A 84 41.97 2.64 -5.56
N VAL A 85 41.86 1.99 -6.72
CA VAL A 85 41.04 0.79 -6.91
C VAL A 85 41.73 -0.20 -7.85
N LYS A 86 41.77 -1.47 -7.45
CA LYS A 86 42.27 -2.58 -8.28
C LYS A 86 41.16 -3.12 -9.17
N ASP A 87 41.53 -3.61 -10.34
CA ASP A 87 40.56 -4.32 -11.18
C ASP A 87 40.28 -5.71 -10.63
N ILE A 88 39.04 -6.18 -10.79
CA ILE A 88 38.66 -7.54 -10.42
C ILE A 88 39.51 -8.59 -11.14
N SER A 89 39.98 -8.30 -12.36
CA SER A 89 40.88 -9.15 -13.14
C SER A 89 42.24 -9.33 -12.47
N ASP A 90 42.72 -8.34 -11.71
CA ASP A 90 43.97 -8.43 -10.96
C ASP A 90 43.82 -9.41 -9.78
N LEU A 91 42.61 -9.50 -9.21
CA LEU A 91 42.27 -10.43 -8.15
C LEU A 91 42.11 -11.85 -8.68
N THR A 92 41.44 -12.01 -9.82
CA THR A 92 41.11 -13.33 -10.38
C THR A 92 42.23 -13.92 -11.21
N GLY A 93 43.06 -13.08 -11.84
CA GLY A 93 43.96 -13.48 -12.93
C GLY A 93 43.23 -13.83 -14.22
N PHE A 94 41.96 -13.43 -14.37
CA PHE A 94 41.10 -13.82 -15.47
C PHE A 94 40.40 -12.58 -16.07
N PRO A 95 40.39 -12.41 -17.40
CA PRO A 95 39.77 -11.25 -18.05
C PRO A 95 38.24 -11.32 -18.01
N GLU A 96 37.59 -10.19 -18.28
CA GLU A 96 36.15 -10.15 -18.53
C GLU A 96 35.81 -10.87 -19.85
N MET A 97 34.81 -11.74 -19.83
CA MET A 97 34.42 -12.57 -20.99
C MET A 97 32.92 -12.52 -21.28
N LEU A 98 32.54 -12.89 -22.51
CA LEU A 98 31.15 -13.00 -22.97
C LEU A 98 30.36 -11.70 -22.76
N ASP A 99 30.91 -10.58 -23.26
CA ASP A 99 30.31 -9.25 -23.17
C ASP A 99 29.96 -8.82 -21.73
N GLY A 100 30.80 -9.25 -20.77
CA GLY A 100 30.67 -8.89 -19.36
C GLY A 100 29.75 -9.78 -18.53
N ARG A 101 29.19 -10.84 -19.13
CA ARG A 101 28.39 -11.86 -18.43
C ARG A 101 29.22 -12.64 -17.40
N VAL A 102 30.49 -12.89 -17.71
CA VAL A 102 31.40 -13.63 -16.83
C VAL A 102 32.57 -12.75 -16.43
N LYS A 103 32.45 -12.13 -15.25
CA LYS A 103 33.49 -11.28 -14.65
C LYS A 103 33.77 -11.60 -13.18
N THR A 104 32.72 -11.85 -12.39
CA THR A 104 32.82 -12.07 -10.93
C THR A 104 32.50 -13.51 -10.52
N LEU A 105 32.00 -14.34 -11.44
CA LEU A 105 31.72 -15.76 -11.24
C LEU A 105 33.02 -16.57 -11.24
N HIS A 106 33.86 -16.34 -10.24
CA HIS A 106 35.19 -16.93 -10.14
C HIS A 106 35.46 -17.46 -8.72
N PRO A 107 36.15 -18.62 -8.55
CA PRO A 107 36.46 -19.17 -7.23
C PRO A 107 37.26 -18.22 -6.33
N LYS A 108 38.16 -17.40 -6.88
CA LYS A 108 38.88 -16.39 -6.07
C LYS A 108 37.97 -15.31 -5.49
N VAL A 109 36.85 -15.00 -6.16
CA VAL A 109 35.84 -14.07 -5.63
C VAL A 109 34.94 -14.78 -4.64
N HIS A 110 34.26 -15.85 -5.06
CA HIS A 110 33.28 -16.53 -4.21
C HIS A 110 33.91 -17.27 -3.04
N GLY A 111 35.08 -17.88 -3.20
CA GLY A 111 35.86 -18.47 -2.10
C GLY A 111 36.35 -17.41 -1.12
N GLY A 112 36.81 -16.26 -1.63
CA GLY A 112 37.20 -15.12 -0.80
C GLY A 112 36.05 -14.58 0.05
N ILE A 113 34.81 -14.65 -0.47
CA ILE A 113 33.58 -14.29 0.25
C ILE A 113 33.14 -15.41 1.21
N LEU A 114 33.08 -16.67 0.75
CA LEU A 114 32.36 -17.78 1.40
C LEU A 114 33.16 -18.58 2.44
N HIS A 115 34.49 -18.48 2.47
CA HIS A 115 35.27 -19.25 3.44
C HIS A 115 34.99 -18.75 4.87
N VAL A 116 34.40 -19.57 5.74
CA VAL A 116 34.25 -19.23 7.17
C VAL A 116 35.63 -19.05 7.84
N ARG A 117 35.89 -17.88 8.43
CA ARG A 117 37.24 -17.48 8.88
C ARG A 117 37.71 -18.30 10.07
N GLU A 118 36.78 -18.71 10.93
CA GLU A 118 37.06 -19.53 12.10
C GLU A 118 37.26 -21.02 11.77
N ASN A 119 36.88 -21.47 10.57
CA ASN A 119 37.04 -22.86 10.16
C ASN A 119 38.47 -23.13 9.64
N ALA A 120 39.20 -24.04 10.30
CA ALA A 120 40.58 -24.36 9.97
C ALA A 120 40.75 -24.94 8.55
N ALA A 121 39.88 -25.88 8.14
CA ALA A 121 39.93 -26.49 6.81
C ALA A 121 39.69 -25.46 5.71
N HIS A 122 38.80 -24.50 5.95
CA HIS A 122 38.58 -23.39 5.02
C HIS A 122 39.80 -22.48 4.88
N ARG A 123 40.45 -22.12 6.00
CA ARG A 123 41.68 -21.31 5.99
C ARG A 123 42.82 -21.99 5.24
N GLU A 124 42.94 -23.31 5.38
CA GLU A 124 43.93 -24.10 4.66
C GLU A 124 43.65 -24.11 3.16
N ALA A 125 42.42 -24.40 2.74
CA ALA A 125 42.02 -24.41 1.34
C ALA A 125 42.22 -23.04 0.64
N VAL A 126 41.84 -21.92 1.29
CA VAL A 126 42.06 -20.59 0.68
C VAL A 126 43.54 -20.22 0.60
N LYS A 127 44.37 -20.70 1.53
CA LYS A 127 45.82 -20.49 1.49
C LYS A 127 46.46 -21.32 0.38
N GLU A 128 46.08 -22.60 0.26
CA GLU A 128 46.58 -23.52 -0.77
C GLU A 128 46.31 -23.00 -2.19
N HIS A 129 45.12 -22.42 -2.40
CA HIS A 129 44.69 -21.94 -3.71
C HIS A 129 44.90 -20.43 -3.95
N ASP A 130 45.65 -19.75 -3.07
CA ASP A 130 45.92 -18.31 -3.16
C ASP A 130 44.62 -17.49 -3.37
N ILE A 131 43.62 -17.78 -2.54
CA ILE A 131 42.31 -17.13 -2.56
C ILE A 131 42.31 -16.00 -1.52
N PRO A 132 42.28 -14.73 -1.96
CA PRO A 132 42.27 -13.58 -1.06
C PRO A 132 40.92 -13.43 -0.35
N ALA A 133 40.94 -13.12 0.95
CA ALA A 133 39.73 -12.85 1.70
C ALA A 133 39.02 -11.57 1.23
N ILE A 134 37.68 -11.58 1.20
CA ILE A 134 36.84 -10.42 0.91
C ILE A 134 35.94 -10.20 2.11
N ASP A 135 35.98 -8.99 2.69
CA ASP A 135 35.30 -8.69 3.96
C ASP A 135 34.05 -7.82 3.75
N MET A 136 33.95 -7.17 2.58
CA MET A 136 32.78 -6.38 2.20
C MET A 136 32.46 -6.55 0.72
N VAL A 137 31.17 -6.64 0.42
CA VAL A 137 30.62 -6.65 -0.93
C VAL A 137 29.59 -5.55 -1.05
N VAL A 138 29.83 -4.57 -1.92
CA VAL A 138 28.96 -3.42 -2.18
C VAL A 138 28.39 -3.56 -3.59
N VAL A 139 27.14 -3.99 -3.68
CA VAL A 139 26.46 -4.28 -4.95
C VAL A 139 25.02 -3.82 -4.85
N ASN A 140 24.59 -2.97 -5.77
CA ASN A 140 23.17 -2.69 -5.98
C ASN A 140 22.76 -3.17 -7.39
N LEU A 141 21.60 -3.83 -7.45
CA LEU A 141 21.10 -4.42 -8.68
C LEU A 141 20.41 -3.36 -9.53
N TYR A 142 20.43 -3.55 -10.86
CA TYR A 142 19.60 -2.75 -11.75
C TYR A 142 18.13 -2.92 -11.34
N ALA A 143 17.34 -1.86 -11.46
CA ALA A 143 15.91 -1.99 -11.31
C ALA A 143 15.36 -2.68 -12.57
N PHE A 144 15.47 -4.02 -12.62
CA PHE A 144 14.95 -4.83 -13.72
C PHE A 144 13.50 -4.48 -14.02
N GLU A 145 12.71 -4.21 -12.97
CA GLU A 145 11.34 -3.69 -13.07
C GLU A 145 11.21 -2.45 -13.97
N LYS A 146 12.17 -1.51 -13.94
CA LYS A 146 12.13 -0.32 -14.81
C LYS A 146 12.33 -0.67 -16.28
N THR A 147 13.19 -1.64 -16.57
CA THR A 147 13.40 -2.15 -17.93
C THR A 147 12.19 -2.96 -18.40
N ALA A 148 11.66 -3.83 -17.54
CA ALA A 148 10.49 -4.66 -17.82
C ALA A 148 9.20 -3.83 -18.01
N ALA A 149 9.07 -2.70 -17.31
CA ALA A 149 7.90 -1.81 -17.40
C ALA A 149 7.85 -0.99 -18.70
N ARG A 150 8.92 -0.98 -19.49
CA ARG A 150 8.97 -0.27 -20.77
C ARG A 150 8.29 -1.09 -21.86
N SER A 151 7.34 -0.47 -22.56
CA SER A 151 6.59 -1.12 -23.65
C SER A 151 7.41 -1.37 -24.92
N ASP A 152 8.60 -0.78 -25.04
CA ASP A 152 9.47 -0.83 -26.23
C ASP A 152 10.67 -1.80 -26.11
N VAL A 153 10.78 -2.54 -25.01
CA VAL A 153 11.92 -3.44 -24.76
C VAL A 153 11.66 -4.80 -25.40
N SER A 154 12.58 -5.25 -26.26
CA SER A 154 12.50 -6.59 -26.86
C SER A 154 12.77 -7.69 -25.82
N PHE A 155 12.31 -8.91 -26.10
CA PHE A 155 12.61 -10.09 -25.27
C PHE A 155 14.12 -10.26 -25.06
N GLU A 156 14.91 -10.12 -26.12
CA GLU A 156 16.37 -10.25 -26.06
C GLU A 156 16.97 -9.18 -25.14
N ALA A 157 16.55 -7.93 -25.28
CA ALA A 157 17.02 -6.84 -24.44
C ALA A 157 16.66 -7.06 -22.96
N LEU A 158 15.50 -7.67 -22.67
CA LEU A 158 15.14 -8.01 -21.29
C LEU A 158 16.02 -9.13 -20.73
N ILE A 159 16.28 -10.18 -21.51
CA ILE A 159 17.14 -11.30 -21.11
C ILE A 159 18.58 -10.84 -20.87
N GLU A 160 19.12 -9.95 -21.72
CA GLU A 160 20.46 -9.39 -21.53
C GLU A 160 20.60 -8.55 -20.24
N ASN A 161 19.50 -8.00 -19.72
CA ASN A 161 19.51 -7.21 -18.48
C ASN A 161 19.37 -8.05 -17.20
N ILE A 162 19.31 -9.38 -17.31
CA ILE A 162 19.32 -10.29 -16.16
C ILE A 162 20.75 -10.42 -15.61
N ASP A 163 21.00 -9.83 -14.44
CA ASP A 163 22.28 -9.89 -13.76
C ASP A 163 22.46 -11.24 -13.05
N ILE A 164 23.51 -11.96 -13.41
CA ILE A 164 23.89 -13.22 -12.77
C ILE A 164 24.94 -12.97 -11.67
N GLY A 165 25.91 -12.09 -11.93
CA GLY A 165 27.06 -11.87 -11.07
C GLY A 165 26.70 -11.13 -9.79
N GLY A 166 25.88 -10.08 -9.89
CA GLY A 166 25.43 -9.27 -8.77
C GLY A 166 24.69 -10.09 -7.72
N PRO A 167 23.56 -10.77 -8.06
CA PRO A 167 22.82 -11.61 -7.12
C PRO A 167 23.67 -12.73 -6.53
N SER A 168 24.56 -13.34 -7.32
CA SER A 168 25.47 -14.39 -6.84
C SER A 168 26.43 -13.88 -5.76
N MET A 169 27.03 -12.70 -5.93
CA MET A 169 27.89 -12.08 -4.92
C MET A 169 27.10 -11.67 -3.68
N LEU A 170 25.92 -11.07 -3.85
CA LEU A 170 25.04 -10.66 -2.75
C LEU A 170 24.66 -11.86 -1.88
N ARG A 171 24.17 -12.95 -2.50
CA ARG A 171 23.79 -14.18 -1.79
C ARG A 171 24.98 -14.83 -1.10
N SER A 172 26.16 -14.82 -1.74
CA SER A 172 27.39 -15.36 -1.15
C SER A 172 27.81 -14.59 0.11
N ALA A 173 27.79 -13.26 0.04
CA ALA A 173 28.17 -12.40 1.16
C ALA A 173 27.13 -12.46 2.29
N ALA A 174 25.85 -12.43 1.96
CA ALA A 174 24.76 -12.55 2.92
C ALA A 174 24.73 -13.91 3.63
N LYS A 175 25.02 -15.01 2.92
CA LYS A 175 25.15 -16.35 3.52
C LYS A 175 26.26 -16.38 4.57
N ASN A 176 27.34 -15.63 4.36
CA ASN A 176 28.52 -15.62 5.21
C ASN A 176 28.65 -14.33 6.04
N PHE A 177 27.52 -13.81 6.51
CA PHE A 177 27.43 -12.54 7.24
C PHE A 177 28.26 -12.51 8.54
N GLN A 178 28.65 -13.68 9.08
CA GLN A 178 29.51 -13.74 10.26
C GLN A 178 30.89 -13.12 9.99
N ASP A 179 31.31 -13.11 8.73
CA ASP A 179 32.62 -12.65 8.29
C ASP A 179 32.52 -11.49 7.29
N VAL A 180 31.50 -11.48 6.42
CA VAL A 180 31.38 -10.51 5.31
C VAL A 180 30.22 -9.53 5.53
N ALA A 181 30.46 -8.24 5.29
CA ALA A 181 29.41 -7.24 5.19
C ALA A 181 28.88 -7.15 3.75
N VAL A 182 27.56 -7.16 3.57
CA VAL A 182 26.91 -7.05 2.26
C VAL A 182 26.09 -5.77 2.17
N VAL A 183 26.46 -4.85 1.29
CA VAL A 183 25.86 -3.51 1.21
C VAL A 183 25.11 -3.38 -0.10
N THR A 184 23.78 -3.19 -0.01
CA THR A 184 22.89 -3.18 -1.19
C THR A 184 22.25 -1.83 -1.50
N SER A 185 22.38 -0.84 -0.61
CA SER A 185 21.73 0.46 -0.75
C SER A 185 22.69 1.61 -0.41
N PRO A 186 22.69 2.71 -1.19
CA PRO A 186 23.42 3.93 -0.85
C PRO A 186 23.04 4.55 0.49
N SER A 187 21.79 4.34 0.94
CA SER A 187 21.31 4.85 2.24
C SER A 187 22.08 4.32 3.44
N ASP A 188 22.77 3.18 3.28
CA ASP A 188 23.51 2.52 4.36
C ASP A 188 24.99 2.98 4.40
N TYR A 189 25.47 3.73 3.41
CA TYR A 189 26.89 4.11 3.31
C TYR A 189 27.38 4.93 4.50
N GLY A 190 26.58 5.91 4.94
CA GLY A 190 26.94 6.79 6.06
C GLY A 190 27.13 6.03 7.37
N SER A 191 26.11 5.25 7.78
CA SER A 191 26.16 4.50 9.03
C SER A 191 27.26 3.44 9.06
N ILE A 192 27.52 2.79 7.92
CA ILE A 192 28.63 1.83 7.79
C ILE A 192 29.98 2.53 7.92
N ALA A 193 30.16 3.69 7.28
CA ALA A 193 31.39 4.46 7.41
C ALA A 193 31.63 4.88 8.86
N ASP A 194 30.60 5.41 9.54
CA ASP A 194 30.68 5.83 10.94
C ASP A 194 31.03 4.67 11.89
N GLU A 195 30.42 3.50 11.71
CA GLU A 195 30.74 2.30 12.50
C GLU A 195 32.17 1.81 12.23
N LEU A 196 32.60 1.83 10.97
CA LEU A 196 33.94 1.42 10.58
C LEU A 196 35.01 2.32 11.20
N TYR A 197 34.79 3.64 11.22
CA TYR A 197 35.71 4.60 11.85
C TYR A 197 35.78 4.42 13.36
N SER A 198 34.63 4.22 14.01
CA SER A 198 34.56 4.15 15.47
C SER A 198 35.07 2.82 16.04
N THR A 199 34.87 1.71 15.33
CA THR A 199 35.17 0.36 15.84
C THR A 199 36.29 -0.37 15.10
N ARG A 200 36.84 0.22 14.01
CA ARG A 200 37.80 -0.42 13.10
C ARG A 200 37.30 -1.72 12.45
N GLY A 201 35.99 -1.92 12.44
CA GLY A 201 35.34 -3.09 11.87
C GLY A 201 33.83 -2.88 11.77
N LEU A 202 33.10 -3.97 11.54
CA LEU A 202 31.64 -3.96 11.63
C LEU A 202 31.19 -5.07 12.59
N SER A 203 30.20 -4.74 13.41
CA SER A 203 29.57 -5.65 14.35
C SER A 203 28.79 -6.76 13.64
N LEU A 204 28.62 -7.89 14.33
CA LEU A 204 27.78 -8.99 13.84
C LEU A 204 26.33 -8.55 13.63
N ALA A 205 25.82 -7.66 14.50
CA ALA A 205 24.47 -7.12 14.40
C ALA A 205 24.28 -6.31 13.10
N THR A 206 25.23 -5.45 12.75
CA THR A 206 25.21 -4.71 11.49
C THR A 206 25.26 -5.65 10.29
N LYS A 207 26.20 -6.61 10.28
CA LYS A 207 26.30 -7.58 9.17
C LYS A 207 25.04 -8.43 9.01
N TRP A 208 24.40 -8.82 10.12
CA TRP A 208 23.12 -9.55 10.08
C TRP A 208 21.97 -8.69 9.52
N SER A 209 21.87 -7.42 9.92
CA SER A 209 20.90 -6.48 9.38
C SER A 209 21.05 -6.32 7.86
N LEU A 210 22.30 -6.16 7.41
CA LEU A 210 22.69 -6.08 6.01
C LEU A 210 22.38 -7.36 5.23
N ALA A 211 22.65 -8.54 5.79
CA ALA A 211 22.34 -9.82 5.15
C ALA A 211 20.84 -10.03 4.92
N LYS A 212 19.99 -9.62 5.87
CA LYS A 212 18.52 -9.65 5.68
C LYS A 212 18.09 -8.78 4.50
N LYS A 213 18.65 -7.56 4.39
CA LYS A 213 18.38 -6.67 3.24
C LYS A 213 18.82 -7.29 1.92
N ALA A 214 19.99 -7.93 1.88
CA ALA A 214 20.53 -8.58 0.69
C ALA A 214 19.67 -9.76 0.21
N PHE A 215 19.13 -10.59 1.11
CA PHE A 215 18.18 -11.64 0.71
C PHE A 215 16.82 -11.07 0.30
N ALA A 216 16.34 -10.00 0.95
CA ALA A 216 15.10 -9.34 0.55
C ALA A 216 15.18 -8.74 -0.86
N ILE A 217 16.27 -8.04 -1.19
CA ILE A 217 16.43 -7.43 -2.52
C ILE A 217 16.60 -8.47 -3.63
N THR A 218 17.30 -9.59 -3.36
CA THR A 218 17.44 -10.67 -4.35
C THR A 218 16.13 -11.43 -4.56
N ALA A 219 15.33 -11.64 -3.51
CA ALA A 219 13.99 -12.21 -3.65
C ALA A 219 13.04 -11.31 -4.46
N ALA A 220 13.11 -9.98 -4.25
CA ALA A 220 12.34 -9.02 -5.05
C ALA A 220 12.80 -9.03 -6.52
N TYR A 221 14.11 -9.05 -6.75
CA TYR A 221 14.71 -9.11 -8.09
C TYR A 221 14.25 -10.34 -8.89
N ASP A 222 14.34 -11.54 -8.29
CA ASP A 222 13.90 -12.78 -8.94
C ASP A 222 12.38 -12.80 -9.15
N SER A 223 11.61 -12.20 -8.23
CA SER A 223 10.16 -12.06 -8.39
C SER A 223 9.80 -11.17 -9.58
N ALA A 224 10.51 -10.06 -9.77
CA ALA A 224 10.33 -9.16 -10.89
C ALA A 224 10.65 -9.83 -12.23
N ILE A 225 11.74 -10.62 -12.29
CA ILE A 225 12.09 -11.42 -13.47
C ILE A 225 10.98 -12.42 -13.78
N ALA A 226 10.55 -13.20 -12.79
CA ALA A 226 9.51 -14.20 -12.98
C ALA A 226 8.19 -13.57 -13.48
N SER A 227 7.76 -12.46 -12.89
CA SER A 227 6.55 -11.74 -13.31
C SER A 227 6.66 -11.18 -14.74
N ALA A 228 7.82 -10.64 -15.14
CA ALA A 228 8.00 -10.11 -16.49
C ALA A 228 8.07 -11.21 -17.57
N LEU A 229 8.67 -12.37 -17.24
CA LEU A 229 8.72 -13.50 -18.17
C LEU A 229 7.35 -14.17 -18.35
N GLU A 230 6.43 -14.05 -17.40
CA GLU A 230 5.05 -14.53 -17.55
C GLU A 230 4.24 -13.72 -18.58
N THR A 231 4.57 -12.44 -18.80
CA THR A 231 3.84 -11.57 -19.74
C THR A 231 4.42 -11.57 -21.16
N ILE A 232 5.60 -12.14 -21.37
CA ILE A 232 6.28 -12.14 -22.67
C ILE A 232 6.23 -13.53 -23.29
N ALA A 233 5.89 -13.60 -24.58
CA ALA A 233 5.91 -14.85 -25.30
C ALA A 233 7.33 -15.35 -25.56
N ALA A 234 7.51 -16.67 -25.50
CA ALA A 234 8.77 -17.28 -25.88
C ALA A 234 9.10 -17.02 -27.36
N PRO A 235 10.39 -16.92 -27.73
CA PRO A 235 10.80 -16.75 -29.12
C PRO A 235 10.17 -17.80 -30.05
N GLY A 236 9.58 -17.34 -31.16
CA GLY A 236 8.94 -18.20 -32.15
C GLY A 236 7.55 -18.72 -31.77
N GLN A 237 7.01 -18.32 -30.61
CA GLN A 237 5.60 -18.57 -30.26
C GLN A 237 4.75 -17.32 -30.54
N PRO A 238 3.46 -17.51 -30.93
CA PRO A 238 2.54 -16.38 -30.98
C PRO A 238 2.47 -15.73 -29.59
N PRO A 239 2.19 -14.41 -29.49
CA PRO A 239 1.95 -13.76 -28.22
C PRO A 239 0.96 -14.61 -27.41
N SER A 240 1.39 -15.04 -26.22
CA SER A 240 0.53 -15.72 -25.26
C SER A 240 -0.76 -14.92 -25.14
N ARG A 241 -1.93 -15.59 -25.14
CA ARG A 241 -3.15 -14.93 -24.68
C ARG A 241 -2.91 -14.63 -23.20
N ASP A 242 -2.54 -13.39 -22.92
CA ASP A 242 -2.24 -12.91 -21.57
C ASP A 242 -3.44 -13.24 -20.69
N PRO A 243 -3.31 -14.17 -19.71
CA PRO A 243 -4.41 -14.42 -18.81
C PRO A 243 -4.64 -13.12 -18.02
N HIS A 244 -5.88 -12.63 -18.01
CA HIS A 244 -6.25 -11.37 -17.35
C HIS A 244 -5.77 -11.30 -15.88
N PHE A 245 -5.57 -12.45 -15.24
CA PHE A 245 -4.90 -12.59 -13.95
C PHE A 245 -3.70 -13.55 -14.04
N PRO A 246 -2.61 -13.29 -13.29
CA PRO A 246 -1.41 -14.12 -13.34
C PRO A 246 -1.64 -15.51 -12.73
N SER A 247 -0.91 -16.50 -13.22
CA SER A 247 -0.90 -17.86 -12.63
C SER A 247 -0.26 -17.91 -11.25
N THR A 248 0.64 -16.98 -10.93
CA THR A 248 1.26 -16.84 -9.60
C THR A 248 1.21 -15.38 -9.17
N LEU A 249 0.48 -15.11 -8.09
CA LEU A 249 0.39 -13.77 -7.51
C LEU A 249 1.64 -13.46 -6.68
N ARG A 250 2.53 -12.60 -7.19
CA ARG A 250 3.73 -12.12 -6.48
C ARG A 250 3.50 -10.70 -5.99
N LEU A 251 3.44 -10.52 -4.67
CA LEU A 251 3.21 -9.23 -4.02
C LEU A 251 4.50 -8.75 -3.37
N ALA A 252 4.91 -7.52 -3.69
CA ALA A 252 6.06 -6.86 -3.07
C ALA A 252 5.60 -5.56 -2.40
N PHE A 253 5.59 -5.56 -1.07
CA PHE A 253 5.23 -4.39 -0.28
C PHE A 253 6.30 -4.11 0.78
N SER A 254 6.65 -2.85 0.95
CA SER A 254 7.61 -2.39 1.96
C SER A 254 6.88 -1.85 3.18
N LYS A 255 7.22 -2.33 4.36
CA LYS A 255 6.63 -1.81 5.61
C LYS A 255 7.03 -0.36 5.81
N LEU A 256 6.05 0.53 5.98
CA LEU A 256 6.29 1.93 6.29
C LEU A 256 6.42 2.16 7.80
N LYS A 257 5.47 1.64 8.59
CA LYS A 257 5.46 1.76 10.05
C LYS A 257 4.52 0.75 10.70
N ASP A 258 4.79 0.44 11.97
CA ASP A 258 3.80 -0.17 12.84
C ASP A 258 2.69 0.84 13.16
N LEU A 259 1.45 0.34 13.28
CA LEU A 259 0.32 1.09 13.78
C LEU A 259 0.10 0.74 15.24
N ARG A 260 -0.52 1.66 15.98
CA ARG A 260 -0.80 1.47 17.41
C ARG A 260 -1.57 0.17 17.69
N TYR A 261 -2.54 -0.13 16.84
CA TYR A 261 -3.33 -1.35 16.83
C TYR A 261 -4.05 -1.47 15.46
N GLY A 262 -4.69 -2.60 15.20
CA GLY A 262 -5.52 -2.87 14.02
C GLY A 262 -6.89 -2.22 14.11
N GLU A 263 -7.93 -2.92 13.67
CA GLU A 263 -9.30 -2.41 13.78
C GLU A 263 -9.72 -2.21 15.25
N ASN A 264 -9.22 -3.07 16.13
CA ASN A 264 -9.48 -3.05 17.57
C ASN A 264 -8.18 -3.02 18.40
N PRO A 265 -8.18 -2.46 19.63
CA PRO A 265 -6.97 -2.26 20.44
C PRO A 265 -6.11 -3.50 20.74
N HIS A 266 -6.69 -4.69 20.74
CA HIS A 266 -5.98 -5.94 21.02
C HIS A 266 -5.27 -6.52 19.79
N GLN A 267 -5.54 -6.00 18.60
CA GLN A 267 -4.97 -6.45 17.33
C GLN A 267 -3.72 -5.62 17.02
N LYS A 268 -2.61 -6.24 16.64
CA LYS A 268 -1.42 -5.52 16.14
C LYS A 268 -1.58 -5.25 14.64
N ALA A 269 -1.07 -4.13 14.14
CA ALA A 269 -1.14 -3.80 12.72
C ALA A 269 0.08 -2.99 12.25
N ALA A 270 0.25 -2.94 10.94
CA ALA A 270 1.27 -2.13 10.26
C ALA A 270 0.72 -1.68 8.91
N VAL A 271 1.27 -0.59 8.38
CA VAL A 271 0.99 -0.10 7.03
C VAL A 271 2.17 -0.38 6.12
N TYR A 272 1.88 -0.83 4.90
CA TYR A 272 2.85 -1.17 3.88
C TYR A 272 2.60 -0.34 2.62
N SER A 273 3.67 -0.10 1.87
CA SER A 273 3.69 0.67 0.61
C SER A 273 4.04 -0.24 -0.55
N ASP A 274 3.40 0.03 -1.69
CA ASP A 274 3.73 -0.50 -3.02
C ASP A 274 4.90 0.26 -3.68
N CYS A 275 5.54 1.19 -2.96
CA CYS A 275 6.60 2.08 -3.42
C CYS A 275 6.20 3.00 -4.59
N SER A 276 4.91 3.14 -4.91
CA SER A 276 4.44 4.02 -6.00
C SER A 276 4.46 5.50 -5.63
N ASN A 277 4.61 5.81 -4.34
CA ASN A 277 4.45 7.16 -3.75
C ASN A 277 3.07 7.79 -4.00
N ARG A 278 2.04 6.97 -4.25
CA ARG A 278 0.67 7.40 -4.52
C ARG A 278 -0.35 6.71 -3.62
N GLY A 279 -1.51 7.32 -3.45
CA GLY A 279 -2.60 6.81 -2.59
C GLY A 279 -2.38 7.07 -1.10
N ILE A 280 -3.33 6.62 -0.27
CA ILE A 280 -3.37 6.94 1.17
C ILE A 280 -2.20 6.34 1.95
N ALA A 281 -1.76 5.13 1.62
CA ALA A 281 -0.60 4.52 2.28
C ALA A 281 0.67 5.38 2.15
N ASN A 282 0.81 6.10 1.04
CA ASN A 282 1.96 6.95 0.72
C ASN A 282 1.71 8.44 0.97
N ALA A 283 0.57 8.80 1.58
CA ALA A 283 0.21 10.19 1.81
C ALA A 283 1.17 10.89 2.77
N ARG A 284 1.49 12.16 2.49
CA ARG A 284 2.34 12.98 3.34
C ARG A 284 1.50 13.57 4.46
N GLN A 285 1.75 13.11 5.68
CA GLN A 285 1.08 13.66 6.87
C GLN A 285 1.72 15.01 7.24
N LEU A 286 0.95 16.09 7.11
CA LEU A 286 1.42 17.47 7.36
C LEU A 286 1.33 17.86 8.84
N GLN A 287 0.37 17.31 9.57
CA GLN A 287 0.21 17.51 11.02
C GLN A 287 -0.65 16.43 11.69
N GLY A 288 -0.84 16.56 13.00
CA GLY A 288 -1.76 15.74 13.79
C GLY A 288 -1.09 14.56 14.48
N LYS A 289 -1.93 13.78 15.19
CA LYS A 289 -1.51 12.52 15.82
C LYS A 289 -1.19 11.45 14.78
N GLU A 290 -0.54 10.37 15.20
CA GLU A 290 -0.40 9.18 14.36
C GLU A 290 -1.76 8.68 13.84
N LEU A 291 -1.76 8.22 12.59
CA LEU A 291 -2.92 7.59 11.94
C LEU A 291 -3.19 6.22 12.58
N SER A 292 -4.46 5.94 12.89
CA SER A 292 -4.90 4.60 13.26
C SER A 292 -5.19 3.75 12.01
N TYR A 293 -5.38 2.44 12.21
CA TYR A 293 -5.85 1.55 11.15
C TYR A 293 -7.18 2.05 10.54
N ASN A 294 -8.17 2.35 11.39
CA ASN A 294 -9.47 2.83 10.92
C ASN A 294 -9.38 4.20 10.23
N ASN A 295 -8.46 5.08 10.64
CA ASN A 295 -8.23 6.32 9.89
C ASN A 295 -7.78 6.03 8.47
N LEU A 296 -6.85 5.10 8.26
CA LEU A 296 -6.37 4.75 6.92
C LEU A 296 -7.50 4.16 6.06
N VAL A 297 -8.30 3.26 6.63
CA VAL A 297 -9.44 2.64 5.94
C VAL A 297 -10.50 3.69 5.54
N ASP A 298 -10.87 4.60 6.46
CA ASP A 298 -11.84 5.67 6.17
C ASP A 298 -11.28 6.72 5.21
N LEU A 299 -10.00 7.08 5.32
CA LEU A 299 -9.33 8.00 4.39
C LEU A 299 -9.29 7.44 2.96
N ASP A 300 -9.04 6.14 2.82
CA ASP A 300 -9.00 5.48 1.51
C ASP A 300 -10.39 5.46 0.86
N ALA A 301 -11.42 5.08 1.61
CA ALA A 301 -12.81 5.17 1.15
C ALA A 301 -13.19 6.60 0.75
N THR A 302 -12.78 7.61 1.53
CA THR A 302 -13.11 9.00 1.22
C THR A 302 -12.41 9.46 -0.04
N TRP A 303 -11.12 9.13 -0.16
CA TRP A 303 -10.31 9.51 -1.30
C TRP A 303 -10.78 8.87 -2.60
N GLU A 304 -11.22 7.61 -2.56
CA GLU A 304 -11.81 6.96 -3.73
C GLU A 304 -13.10 7.64 -4.20
N LEU A 305 -14.02 7.96 -3.28
CA LEU A 305 -15.26 8.65 -3.64
C LEU A 305 -15.01 10.05 -4.21
N CYS A 306 -14.08 10.82 -3.63
CA CYS A 306 -13.72 12.14 -4.12
C CYS A 306 -13.21 12.14 -5.56
N ARG A 307 -12.66 11.02 -6.02
CA ARG A 307 -12.06 10.88 -7.35
C ARG A 307 -13.04 10.51 -8.46
N GLU A 308 -14.31 10.27 -8.13
CA GLU A 308 -15.40 10.10 -9.10
C GLU A 308 -15.80 11.42 -9.78
N PHE A 309 -15.32 12.55 -9.25
CA PHE A 309 -15.76 13.89 -9.62
C PHE A 309 -14.60 14.79 -10.04
N ASP A 310 -14.83 15.54 -11.11
CA ASP A 310 -13.93 16.60 -11.60
C ASP A 310 -14.33 17.98 -11.04
N GLU A 311 -15.58 18.15 -10.64
CA GLU A 311 -16.05 19.34 -9.95
C GLU A 311 -15.50 19.40 -8.52
N PRO A 312 -15.39 20.59 -7.90
CA PRO A 312 -15.09 20.71 -6.48
C PRO A 312 -16.03 19.83 -5.65
N MET A 313 -15.47 18.84 -4.96
CA MET A 313 -16.19 17.76 -4.28
C MET A 313 -15.68 17.61 -2.85
N CYS A 314 -16.62 17.41 -1.92
CA CYS A 314 -16.35 17.04 -0.54
C CYS A 314 -17.11 15.76 -0.20
N ALA A 315 -16.42 14.80 0.41
CA ALA A 315 -17.01 13.61 1.01
C ALA A 315 -16.67 13.57 2.50
N ILE A 316 -17.64 13.18 3.31
CA ILE A 316 -17.53 12.96 4.76
C ILE A 316 -17.90 11.51 5.03
N ILE A 317 -16.93 10.72 5.48
CA ILE A 317 -17.06 9.29 5.73
C ILE A 317 -16.91 8.99 7.21
N LYS A 318 -17.67 7.98 7.65
CA LYS A 318 -17.49 7.34 8.94
C LYS A 318 -17.71 5.85 8.79
N HIS A 319 -16.75 5.04 9.21
CA HIS A 319 -16.82 3.58 9.08
C HIS A 319 -17.08 3.12 7.64
N THR A 320 -16.29 3.63 6.70
CA THR A 320 -16.31 3.33 5.26
C THR A 320 -17.58 3.70 4.49
N ASN A 321 -18.53 4.37 5.13
CA ASN A 321 -19.77 4.81 4.50
C ASN A 321 -19.87 6.34 4.50
N PRO A 322 -20.32 6.95 3.38
CA PRO A 322 -20.53 8.39 3.34
C PRO A 322 -21.75 8.77 4.18
N CYS A 323 -21.53 9.60 5.21
CA CYS A 323 -22.64 10.29 5.88
C CYS A 323 -23.01 11.59 5.15
N GLY A 324 -22.09 12.12 4.33
CA GLY A 324 -22.35 13.27 3.47
C GLY A 324 -21.42 13.30 2.27
N ALA A 325 -21.93 13.70 1.12
CA ALA A 325 -21.14 13.91 -0.08
C ALA A 325 -21.82 14.96 -0.96
N ALA A 326 -21.05 15.91 -1.49
CA ALA A 326 -21.59 16.97 -2.33
C ALA A 326 -20.54 17.62 -3.23
N THR A 327 -21.00 18.07 -4.39
CA THR A 327 -20.27 18.96 -5.28
C THR A 327 -20.76 20.40 -5.16
N GLY A 328 -19.93 21.34 -5.59
CA GLY A 328 -20.25 22.77 -5.60
C GLY A 328 -19.37 23.58 -6.54
N PRO A 329 -19.64 24.89 -6.69
CA PRO A 329 -18.78 25.79 -7.45
C PRO A 329 -17.40 25.97 -6.80
N ASP A 330 -17.30 25.72 -5.49
CA ASP A 330 -16.08 25.80 -4.69
C ASP A 330 -16.12 24.78 -3.54
N ILE A 331 -14.97 24.59 -2.87
CA ILE A 331 -14.83 23.61 -1.77
C ILE A 331 -15.64 23.98 -0.54
N LEU A 332 -15.80 25.26 -0.23
CA LEU A 332 -16.61 25.71 0.90
C LEU A 332 -18.08 25.30 0.74
N THR A 333 -18.63 25.52 -0.45
CA THR A 333 -20.01 25.19 -0.80
C THR A 333 -20.21 23.67 -0.82
N ALA A 334 -19.27 22.93 -1.43
CA ALA A 334 -19.28 21.47 -1.41
C ALA A 334 -19.25 20.91 0.03
N TYR A 335 -18.37 21.44 0.89
CA TYR A 335 -18.29 21.03 2.28
C TYR A 335 -19.57 21.30 3.07
N LYS A 336 -20.13 22.52 2.98
CA LYS A 336 -21.37 22.88 3.68
C LYS A 336 -22.52 21.95 3.30
N ARG A 337 -22.70 21.72 2.00
CA ARG A 337 -23.72 20.79 1.49
C ARG A 337 -23.51 19.35 1.96
N ALA A 338 -22.26 18.87 1.97
CA ALA A 338 -21.95 17.54 2.47
C ALA A 338 -22.26 17.41 3.98
N LEU A 339 -21.94 18.44 4.77
CA LEU A 339 -22.20 18.47 6.21
C LEU A 339 -23.70 18.51 6.54
N GLU A 340 -24.48 19.25 5.76
CA GLU A 340 -25.94 19.38 5.93
C GLU A 340 -26.69 18.04 5.77
N ALA A 341 -26.11 17.05 5.08
CA ALA A 341 -26.72 15.75 4.85
C ALA A 341 -26.92 14.93 6.13
N ASP A 342 -25.91 14.89 7.02
CA ASP A 342 -25.99 14.25 8.33
C ASP A 342 -24.92 14.85 9.27
N PRO A 343 -25.18 16.01 9.89
CA PRO A 343 -24.20 16.69 10.73
C PRO A 343 -23.88 15.91 12.01
N VAL A 344 -24.79 15.04 12.47
CA VAL A 344 -24.59 14.22 13.67
C VAL A 344 -23.56 13.13 13.39
N SER A 345 -23.70 12.41 12.28
CA SER A 345 -22.75 11.36 11.90
C SER A 345 -21.40 11.93 11.45
N ALA A 346 -21.39 13.12 10.83
CA ALA A 346 -20.16 13.81 10.43
C ALA A 346 -19.21 14.13 11.60
N PHE A 347 -19.72 14.25 12.82
CA PHE A 347 -18.89 14.45 14.01
C PHE A 347 -17.94 13.26 14.25
N GLY A 348 -16.64 13.54 14.26
CA GLY A 348 -15.58 12.54 14.37
C GLY A 348 -15.37 11.70 13.11
N GLY A 349 -15.93 12.14 11.97
CA GLY A 349 -15.70 11.52 10.67
C GLY A 349 -14.34 11.91 10.07
N VAL A 350 -14.13 11.43 8.84
CA VAL A 350 -12.99 11.76 7.97
C VAL A 350 -13.51 12.52 6.77
N ILE A 351 -12.79 13.57 6.37
CA ILE A 351 -13.12 14.39 5.20
C ILE A 351 -12.13 14.11 4.08
N GLY A 352 -12.62 14.07 2.85
CA GLY A 352 -11.81 14.06 1.64
C GLY A 352 -12.31 15.14 0.70
N ILE A 353 -11.36 15.80 0.06
CA ILE A 353 -11.58 16.92 -0.85
C ILE A 353 -10.68 16.73 -2.08
N ASN A 354 -11.24 16.89 -3.29
CA ASN A 354 -10.52 16.60 -4.55
C ASN A 354 -9.77 17.81 -5.15
N ARG A 355 -9.79 18.98 -4.49
CA ARG A 355 -9.09 20.22 -4.91
C ARG A 355 -8.32 20.81 -3.73
N GLU A 356 -7.62 21.92 -3.96
CA GLU A 356 -6.95 22.65 -2.88
C GLU A 356 -7.94 23.12 -1.82
N ILE A 357 -7.57 23.00 -0.55
CA ILE A 357 -8.32 23.60 0.55
C ILE A 357 -7.78 25.01 0.81
N ASP A 358 -8.64 26.01 0.61
CA ASP A 358 -8.36 27.42 0.88
C ASP A 358 -8.70 27.85 2.32
N GLU A 359 -8.46 29.11 2.64
CA GLU A 359 -8.71 29.68 3.97
C GLU A 359 -10.18 29.61 4.37
N ALA A 360 -11.09 29.95 3.47
CA ALA A 360 -12.52 30.03 3.76
C ALA A 360 -13.11 28.64 4.04
N ALA A 361 -12.73 27.64 3.24
CA ALA A 361 -13.07 26.25 3.49
C ALA A 361 -12.46 25.76 4.81
N ALA A 362 -11.18 26.06 5.08
CA ALA A 362 -10.52 25.64 6.30
C ALA A 362 -11.15 26.26 7.56
N GLU A 363 -11.59 27.53 7.50
CA GLU A 363 -12.26 28.20 8.59
C GLU A 363 -13.57 27.52 8.98
N GLU A 364 -14.37 27.15 7.98
CA GLU A 364 -15.64 26.46 8.19
C GLU A 364 -15.43 25.02 8.67
N ILE A 365 -14.51 24.27 8.05
CA ILE A 365 -14.20 22.88 8.43
C ILE A 365 -13.70 22.83 9.89
N ALA A 366 -12.87 23.79 10.30
CA ALA A 366 -12.32 23.84 11.65
C ALA A 366 -13.39 24.00 12.77
N LYS A 367 -14.64 24.35 12.44
CA LYS A 367 -15.74 24.40 13.42
C LYS A 367 -16.19 23.00 13.85
N LEU A 368 -16.08 22.01 12.96
CA LEU A 368 -16.44 20.63 13.23
C LEU A 368 -15.26 19.86 13.86
N PHE A 369 -15.56 18.91 14.73
CA PHE A 369 -14.57 17.93 15.14
C PHE A 369 -14.50 16.81 14.10
N VAL A 370 -13.33 16.64 13.47
CA VAL A 370 -13.04 15.57 12.51
C VAL A 370 -11.69 14.93 12.85
N GLU A 371 -11.55 13.64 12.55
CA GLU A 371 -10.36 12.85 12.89
C GLU A 371 -9.21 13.10 11.91
N ALA A 372 -9.53 13.19 10.61
CA ALA A 372 -8.57 13.35 9.53
C ALA A 372 -9.18 14.04 8.30
N ILE A 373 -8.33 14.70 7.51
CA ILE A 373 -8.65 15.31 6.23
C ILE A 373 -7.62 14.87 5.18
N ALA A 374 -8.09 14.40 4.03
CA ALA A 374 -7.28 14.15 2.84
C ALA A 374 -7.58 15.16 1.73
N ALA A 375 -6.54 15.76 1.16
CA ALA A 375 -6.65 16.66 0.01
C ALA A 375 -5.39 16.58 -0.87
N PRO A 376 -5.46 17.00 -2.15
CA PRO A 376 -4.27 17.09 -2.99
C PRO A 376 -3.29 18.16 -2.51
N THR A 377 -3.78 19.32 -2.08
CA THR A 377 -2.97 20.44 -1.56
C THR A 377 -3.76 21.28 -0.55
N TYR A 378 -3.04 22.14 0.18
CA TYR A 378 -3.59 23.08 1.16
C TYR A 378 -2.91 24.43 0.96
N SER A 379 -3.68 25.52 1.00
CA SER A 379 -3.09 26.86 1.01
C SER A 379 -2.33 27.11 2.33
N PRO A 380 -1.33 28.01 2.36
CA PRO A 380 -0.65 28.38 3.60
C PRO A 380 -1.59 28.89 4.69
N ALA A 381 -2.63 29.63 4.31
CA ALA A 381 -3.65 30.14 5.24
C ALA A 381 -4.52 29.01 5.81
N ALA A 382 -4.89 28.01 4.99
CA ALA A 382 -5.60 26.82 5.46
C ALA A 382 -4.76 26.03 6.49
N LEU A 383 -3.47 25.83 6.22
CA LEU A 383 -2.55 25.18 7.16
C LEU A 383 -2.45 25.94 8.48
N ALA A 384 -2.32 27.27 8.43
CA ALA A 384 -2.29 28.12 9.62
C ALA A 384 -3.59 27.99 10.44
N ARG A 385 -4.74 27.95 9.77
CA ARG A 385 -6.04 27.76 10.43
C ARG A 385 -6.14 26.41 11.13
N PHE A 386 -5.74 25.33 10.45
CA PHE A 386 -5.81 23.99 11.02
C PHE A 386 -4.75 23.71 12.09
N ALA A 387 -3.66 24.47 12.15
CA ALA A 387 -2.61 24.32 13.18
C ALA A 387 -3.17 24.48 14.62
N ALA A 388 -4.27 25.21 14.78
CA ALA A 388 -4.97 25.32 16.06
C ALA A 388 -5.58 23.98 16.54
N LYS A 389 -5.83 23.03 15.64
CA LYS A 389 -6.41 21.71 15.92
C LYS A 389 -5.32 20.65 16.02
N LYS A 390 -4.52 20.68 17.09
CA LYS A 390 -3.32 19.82 17.28
C LYS A 390 -3.49 18.32 17.02
N ASN A 391 -4.70 17.77 17.20
CA ASN A 391 -4.97 16.35 17.00
C ASN A 391 -5.39 15.99 15.56
N LEU A 392 -5.83 16.98 14.77
CA LEU A 392 -6.35 16.81 13.43
C LEU A 392 -5.25 16.34 12.49
N ARG A 393 -5.47 15.20 11.82
CA ARG A 393 -4.54 14.69 10.81
C ARG A 393 -4.83 15.35 9.48
N LEU A 394 -3.83 16.01 8.90
CA LEU A 394 -3.90 16.51 7.54
C LEU A 394 -2.99 15.69 6.64
N LEU A 395 -3.54 15.21 5.53
CA LEU A 395 -2.84 14.37 4.58
C LEU A 395 -2.86 15.03 3.20
N GLU A 396 -1.67 15.24 2.67
CA GLU A 396 -1.46 15.59 1.27
C GLU A 396 -1.35 14.29 0.47
N VAL A 397 -2.25 14.11 -0.50
CA VAL A 397 -2.40 12.84 -1.23
C VAL A 397 -2.21 13.04 -2.72
N ILE A 398 -1.29 12.29 -3.30
CA ILE A 398 -1.17 12.14 -4.75
C ILE A 398 -2.05 10.96 -5.18
N ALA A 399 -2.97 11.19 -6.11
CA ALA A 399 -3.85 10.14 -6.62
C ALA A 399 -3.06 8.95 -7.22
N GLY A 400 -3.37 7.74 -6.77
CA GLY A 400 -2.93 6.47 -7.38
C GLY A 400 -3.87 6.01 -8.49
N GLN A 401 -3.59 4.93 -9.19
CA GLN A 401 -4.58 4.30 -10.08
C GLN A 401 -4.63 2.82 -9.75
N PRO A 402 -5.46 2.42 -8.76
CA PRO A 402 -5.59 1.01 -8.42
C PRO A 402 -6.16 0.28 -9.65
N LYS A 403 -5.44 -0.72 -10.13
CA LYS A 403 -5.90 -1.59 -11.22
C LYS A 403 -6.66 -2.79 -10.69
N THR A 404 -6.25 -3.29 -9.53
CA THR A 404 -6.77 -4.52 -8.92
C THR A 404 -7.01 -4.34 -7.43
N VAL A 405 -7.97 -5.10 -6.89
CA VAL A 405 -8.29 -5.16 -5.46
C VAL A 405 -8.00 -6.57 -4.94
N LEU A 406 -7.38 -6.62 -3.76
CA LEU A 406 -7.05 -7.85 -3.04
C LEU A 406 -7.98 -8.01 -1.84
N LYS A 407 -8.54 -9.21 -1.66
CA LYS A 407 -9.35 -9.54 -0.47
C LYS A 407 -8.91 -10.86 0.14
N GLN A 408 -8.45 -10.80 1.38
CA GLN A 408 -8.04 -12.01 2.10
C GLN A 408 -9.26 -12.87 2.42
N VAL A 409 -9.09 -14.19 2.24
CA VAL A 409 -10.06 -15.23 2.64
C VAL A 409 -9.33 -16.34 3.39
N SER A 410 -10.05 -17.19 4.11
CA SER A 410 -9.44 -18.30 4.85
C SER A 410 -8.63 -19.20 3.90
N GLY A 411 -7.33 -19.31 4.14
CA GLY A 411 -6.41 -20.12 3.34
C GLY A 411 -5.93 -19.47 2.04
N GLY A 412 -6.32 -18.24 1.71
CA GLY A 412 -5.91 -17.61 0.43
C GLY A 412 -6.28 -16.14 0.26
N MET A 413 -6.34 -15.71 -1.01
CA MET A 413 -6.59 -14.34 -1.44
C MET A 413 -7.46 -14.33 -2.71
N LEU A 414 -8.41 -13.40 -2.79
CA LEU A 414 -9.14 -13.09 -4.01
C LEU A 414 -8.49 -11.88 -4.69
N LEU A 415 -8.39 -11.93 -6.02
CA LEU A 415 -7.94 -10.84 -6.88
C LEU A 415 -9.06 -10.51 -7.86
N GLN A 416 -9.37 -9.23 -8.01
CA GLN A 416 -10.32 -8.73 -9.00
C GLN A 416 -9.86 -7.37 -9.54
N ASP A 417 -10.45 -6.91 -10.63
CA ASP A 417 -10.27 -5.54 -11.09
C ASP A 417 -10.85 -4.54 -10.07
N ALA A 418 -10.25 -3.36 -10.02
CA ALA A 418 -10.83 -2.22 -9.32
C ALA A 418 -12.09 -1.72 -10.06
N ASP A 419 -13.14 -1.41 -9.31
CA ASP A 419 -14.37 -0.86 -9.88
C ASP A 419 -14.17 0.61 -10.27
N VAL A 420 -13.70 0.82 -11.50
CA VAL A 420 -13.42 2.16 -12.08
C VAL A 420 -14.40 2.52 -13.19
N HIS A 421 -15.44 1.71 -13.39
CA HIS A 421 -16.43 1.96 -14.44
C HIS A 421 -17.22 3.24 -14.12
N SER A 422 -17.47 4.03 -15.16
CA SER A 422 -18.19 5.30 -15.11
C SER A 422 -19.17 5.34 -16.27
N LEU A 423 -20.34 5.95 -16.05
CA LEU A 423 -21.44 6.02 -17.01
C LEU A 423 -21.72 7.47 -17.38
N ALA A 424 -21.96 7.69 -18.67
CA ALA A 424 -22.49 8.92 -19.22
C ALA A 424 -24.03 8.86 -19.33
N PRO A 425 -24.72 10.00 -19.51
CA PRO A 425 -26.17 9.99 -19.74
C PRO A 425 -26.64 9.05 -20.86
N ASP A 426 -25.85 8.95 -21.93
CA ASP A 426 -26.18 8.13 -23.12
C ASP A 426 -26.07 6.63 -22.87
N ASP A 427 -25.38 6.21 -21.80
CA ASP A 427 -25.32 4.80 -21.39
C ASP A 427 -26.59 4.36 -20.64
N LEU A 428 -27.44 5.30 -20.24
CA LEU A 428 -28.63 5.04 -19.44
C LEU A 428 -29.87 4.79 -20.29
N LYS A 429 -30.60 3.74 -19.96
CA LYS A 429 -31.86 3.39 -20.63
C LYS A 429 -33.06 3.84 -19.79
N VAL A 430 -33.83 4.81 -20.26
CA VAL A 430 -35.13 5.15 -19.67
C VAL A 430 -36.13 4.04 -19.96
N VAL A 431 -36.77 3.48 -18.93
CA VAL A 431 -37.69 2.34 -19.06
C VAL A 431 -39.14 2.64 -18.66
N THR A 432 -39.38 3.73 -17.95
CA THR A 432 -40.72 4.24 -17.63
C THR A 432 -41.28 5.12 -18.75
N LYS A 433 -42.59 5.34 -18.73
CA LYS A 433 -43.29 6.29 -19.61
C LYS A 433 -42.83 7.74 -19.37
N ARG A 434 -42.65 8.12 -18.10
CA ARG A 434 -42.14 9.44 -17.73
C ARG A 434 -40.64 9.50 -18.01
N GLN A 435 -40.23 10.52 -18.75
CA GLN A 435 -38.83 10.85 -18.97
C GLN A 435 -38.29 11.66 -17.79
N PRO A 436 -37.05 11.41 -17.34
CA PRO A 436 -36.41 12.26 -16.34
C PRO A 436 -36.16 13.66 -16.91
N THR A 437 -36.28 14.68 -16.07
CA THR A 437 -35.80 16.03 -16.42
C THR A 437 -34.27 16.07 -16.48
N GLN A 438 -33.70 17.12 -17.06
CA GLN A 438 -32.24 17.31 -17.09
C GLN A 438 -31.65 17.37 -15.67
N GLU A 439 -32.35 18.00 -14.72
CA GLU A 439 -31.93 18.08 -13.33
C GLU A 439 -32.01 16.71 -12.63
N GLU A 440 -33.08 15.94 -12.87
CA GLU A 440 -33.19 14.57 -12.36
C GLU A 440 -32.08 13.69 -12.93
N MET A 441 -31.78 13.79 -14.23
CA MET A 441 -30.71 13.02 -14.86
C MET A 441 -29.34 13.32 -14.24
N ALA A 442 -29.02 14.61 -14.04
CA ALA A 442 -27.78 15.01 -13.36
C ALA A 442 -27.72 14.50 -11.92
N ALA A 443 -28.84 14.58 -11.18
CA ALA A 443 -28.95 14.05 -9.83
C ALA A 443 -28.79 12.52 -9.78
N LEU A 444 -29.35 11.79 -10.75
CA LEU A 444 -29.26 10.32 -10.84
C LEU A 444 -27.81 9.88 -11.08
N LEU A 445 -27.07 10.56 -11.97
CA LEU A 445 -25.66 10.28 -12.21
C LEU A 445 -24.79 10.57 -10.98
N PHE A 446 -25.05 11.69 -10.29
CA PHE A 446 -24.40 11.99 -9.02
C PHE A 446 -24.70 10.91 -7.96
N ALA A 447 -25.97 10.57 -7.77
CA ALA A 447 -26.40 9.55 -6.82
C ALA A 447 -25.80 8.17 -7.13
N TRP A 448 -25.72 7.81 -8.42
CA TRP A 448 -25.12 6.57 -8.89
C TRP A 448 -23.65 6.46 -8.52
N LYS A 449 -22.87 7.51 -8.84
CA LYS A 449 -21.45 7.60 -8.46
C LYS A 449 -21.25 7.49 -6.96
N VAL A 450 -22.08 8.15 -6.14
CA VAL A 450 -21.98 8.01 -4.67
C VAL A 450 -22.37 6.60 -4.22
N CYS A 451 -23.43 6.02 -4.78
CA CYS A 451 -23.96 4.71 -4.38
C CYS A 451 -22.94 3.58 -4.56
N LYS A 452 -22.08 3.66 -5.58
CA LYS A 452 -20.91 2.78 -5.80
C LYS A 452 -19.94 2.72 -4.61
N HIS A 453 -19.91 3.75 -3.76
CA HIS A 453 -19.04 3.84 -2.58
C HIS A 453 -19.76 3.57 -1.26
N VAL A 454 -21.01 3.12 -1.30
CA VAL A 454 -21.78 2.73 -0.10
C VAL A 454 -21.77 1.21 0.03
N LYS A 455 -21.61 0.68 1.24
CA LYS A 455 -21.66 -0.78 1.47
C LYS A 455 -23.04 -1.35 1.11
N SER A 456 -23.05 -2.50 0.46
CA SER A 456 -24.26 -3.14 -0.07
C SER A 456 -25.07 -3.87 1.01
N ASN A 457 -26.41 -3.94 0.90
CA ASN A 457 -27.25 -3.27 -0.11
C ASN A 457 -27.35 -1.77 0.18
N ALA A 458 -27.22 -0.94 -0.87
CA ALA A 458 -27.16 0.51 -0.74
C ALA A 458 -28.30 1.23 -1.47
N ILE A 459 -28.91 2.22 -0.80
CA ILE A 459 -29.81 3.20 -1.42
C ILE A 459 -29.34 4.60 -1.08
N VAL A 460 -29.15 5.45 -2.09
CA VAL A 460 -28.73 6.84 -1.91
C VAL A 460 -29.82 7.76 -2.44
N TYR A 461 -30.41 8.56 -1.55
CA TYR A 461 -31.28 9.68 -1.91
C TYR A 461 -30.42 10.91 -2.12
N ALA A 462 -30.60 11.61 -3.23
CA ALA A 462 -29.81 12.77 -3.58
C ALA A 462 -30.59 13.82 -4.36
N ARG A 463 -30.00 15.00 -4.48
CA ARG A 463 -30.32 16.02 -5.48
C ARG A 463 -29.08 16.24 -6.34
N ASN A 464 -29.19 17.13 -7.32
CA ASN A 464 -28.05 17.47 -8.17
C ASN A 464 -26.88 18.00 -7.32
N GLY A 465 -25.85 17.16 -7.17
CA GLY A 465 -24.63 17.48 -6.42
C GLY A 465 -24.73 17.42 -4.90
N GLN A 466 -25.76 16.83 -4.29
CA GLN A 466 -25.85 16.71 -2.82
C GLN A 466 -26.58 15.44 -2.38
N VAL A 467 -25.94 14.66 -1.52
CA VAL A 467 -26.58 13.55 -0.80
C VAL A 467 -27.58 14.08 0.22
N VAL A 468 -28.76 13.45 0.29
CA VAL A 468 -29.84 13.79 1.23
C VAL A 468 -30.04 12.70 2.28
N GLY A 469 -29.87 11.43 1.91
CA GLY A 469 -30.00 10.30 2.83
C GLY A 469 -29.36 9.03 2.28
N VAL A 470 -28.79 8.21 3.14
CA VAL A 470 -28.05 7.00 2.76
C VAL A 470 -28.50 5.81 3.60
N GLY A 471 -29.00 4.77 2.93
CA GLY A 471 -29.26 3.47 3.52
C GLY A 471 -28.15 2.50 3.17
N ALA A 472 -27.20 2.31 4.08
CA ALA A 472 -25.99 1.53 3.85
C ALA A 472 -26.04 0.14 4.52
N GLY A 473 -25.47 -0.86 3.85
CA GLY A 473 -25.02 -2.13 4.45
C GLY A 473 -26.14 -3.07 4.90
N GLN A 474 -27.30 -3.07 4.25
CA GLN A 474 -28.43 -3.91 4.68
C GLN A 474 -28.51 -5.23 3.91
N MET A 475 -29.02 -6.27 4.57
CA MET A 475 -29.29 -7.57 3.94
C MET A 475 -30.52 -7.50 3.01
N SER A 476 -31.46 -6.62 3.32
CA SER A 476 -32.70 -6.40 2.56
C SER A 476 -32.70 -5.03 1.90
N ARG A 477 -33.07 -4.97 0.61
CA ARG A 477 -33.05 -3.72 -0.16
C ARG A 477 -34.11 -2.72 0.29
N ILE A 478 -35.30 -3.19 0.66
CA ILE A 478 -36.35 -2.32 1.20
C ILE A 478 -35.92 -1.69 2.52
N ASP A 479 -35.11 -2.37 3.33
CA ASP A 479 -34.59 -1.78 4.58
C ASP A 479 -33.58 -0.67 4.29
N SER A 480 -32.75 -0.80 3.24
CA SER A 480 -31.92 0.31 2.76
C SER A 480 -32.76 1.51 2.32
N CYS A 481 -33.89 1.28 1.63
CA CYS A 481 -34.80 2.36 1.25
C CYS A 481 -35.33 3.09 2.49
N LYS A 482 -35.89 2.33 3.45
CA LYS A 482 -36.46 2.86 4.70
C LYS A 482 -35.43 3.60 5.54
N ILE A 483 -34.23 3.04 5.70
CA ILE A 483 -33.16 3.64 6.50
C ILE A 483 -32.66 4.92 5.85
N GLY A 484 -32.44 4.91 4.52
CA GLY A 484 -32.01 6.11 3.79
C GLY A 484 -33.01 7.25 3.93
N ALA A 485 -34.30 6.95 3.82
CA ALA A 485 -35.36 7.94 4.04
C ALA A 485 -35.43 8.41 5.51
N ALA A 486 -35.40 7.49 6.48
CA ALA A 486 -35.48 7.82 7.90
C ALA A 486 -34.27 8.60 8.42
N LYS A 487 -33.11 8.47 7.76
CA LYS A 487 -31.87 9.19 8.10
C LYS A 487 -31.84 10.63 7.58
N ALA A 488 -32.61 10.95 6.54
CA ALA A 488 -32.57 12.27 5.93
C ALA A 488 -33.03 13.34 6.93
N VAL A 489 -32.17 14.35 7.16
CA VAL A 489 -32.53 15.57 7.89
C VAL A 489 -32.92 16.72 6.95
N LEU A 490 -32.62 16.56 5.67
CA LEU A 490 -33.02 17.45 4.58
C LEU A 490 -34.31 16.93 3.92
N PRO A 491 -35.12 17.80 3.28
CA PRO A 491 -36.38 17.36 2.67
C PRO A 491 -36.16 16.35 1.53
N LEU A 492 -36.85 15.22 1.59
CA LEU A 492 -36.79 14.17 0.56
C LEU A 492 -37.69 14.43 -0.65
N ASN A 493 -38.69 15.29 -0.53
CA ASN A 493 -39.57 15.61 -1.65
C ASN A 493 -38.77 16.24 -2.81
N GLY A 494 -38.94 15.71 -4.02
CA GLY A 494 -38.22 16.13 -5.22
C GLY A 494 -36.79 15.59 -5.34
N THR A 495 -36.40 14.63 -4.50
CA THR A 495 -35.10 13.95 -4.64
C THR A 495 -35.13 12.88 -5.73
N VAL A 496 -33.97 12.31 -6.03
CA VAL A 496 -33.84 11.07 -6.79
C VAL A 496 -33.23 9.99 -5.89
N ALA A 497 -33.32 8.73 -6.31
CA ALA A 497 -32.69 7.60 -5.62
C ALA A 497 -31.78 6.79 -6.55
N ALA A 498 -30.65 6.32 -6.03
CA ALA A 498 -29.81 5.32 -6.68
C ALA A 498 -29.77 4.03 -5.88
N SER A 499 -29.77 2.90 -6.58
CA SER A 499 -29.70 1.55 -6.01
C SER A 499 -28.53 0.79 -6.64
N ASP A 500 -27.52 0.43 -5.85
CA ASP A 500 -26.31 -0.28 -6.32
C ASP A 500 -26.60 -1.62 -7.01
N ALA A 501 -27.75 -2.24 -6.71
CA ALA A 501 -28.28 -3.43 -7.34
C ALA A 501 -29.74 -3.28 -7.77
N PHE A 502 -30.25 -4.23 -8.57
CA PHE A 502 -31.64 -4.21 -9.01
C PHE A 502 -32.63 -4.36 -7.84
N PHE A 503 -33.86 -3.87 -8.01
CA PHE A 503 -34.95 -4.14 -7.07
C PHE A 503 -35.53 -5.54 -7.30
N PRO A 504 -35.52 -6.44 -6.30
CA PRO A 504 -36.08 -7.78 -6.47
C PRO A 504 -37.61 -7.78 -6.51
N PHE A 505 -38.25 -6.79 -5.89
CA PHE A 505 -39.70 -6.61 -5.82
C PHE A 505 -40.06 -5.11 -5.95
N PRO A 506 -41.32 -4.78 -6.30
CA PRO A 506 -41.77 -3.39 -6.42
C PRO A 506 -41.72 -2.55 -5.13
N ASP A 507 -41.72 -3.23 -3.98
CA ASP A 507 -41.82 -2.63 -2.64
C ASP A 507 -40.71 -1.59 -2.33
N GLY A 508 -39.49 -1.81 -2.83
CA GLY A 508 -38.40 -0.84 -2.71
C GLY A 508 -38.67 0.46 -3.47
N VAL A 509 -39.20 0.36 -4.70
CA VAL A 509 -39.56 1.53 -5.51
C VAL A 509 -40.77 2.25 -4.92
N GLU A 510 -41.75 1.50 -4.39
CA GLU A 510 -42.89 2.06 -3.67
C GLU A 510 -42.44 2.86 -2.43
N GLU A 511 -41.48 2.36 -1.66
CA GLU A 511 -40.95 3.08 -0.50
C GLU A 511 -40.15 4.33 -0.91
N ILE A 512 -39.39 4.26 -2.01
CA ILE A 512 -38.69 5.43 -2.59
C ILE A 512 -39.69 6.51 -3.04
N ALA A 513 -40.77 6.11 -3.71
CA ALA A 513 -41.84 7.01 -4.14
C ALA A 513 -42.51 7.70 -2.95
N LYS A 514 -42.84 6.91 -1.93
CA LYS A 514 -43.49 7.37 -0.69
C LYS A 514 -42.62 8.37 0.07
N ALA A 515 -41.30 8.20 0.03
CA ALA A 515 -40.34 9.14 0.60
C ALA A 515 -40.30 10.49 -0.15
N GLY A 516 -40.83 10.55 -1.39
CA GLY A 516 -40.93 11.77 -2.19
C GLY A 516 -39.89 11.88 -3.30
N ALA A 517 -39.17 10.81 -3.62
CA ALA A 517 -38.27 10.80 -4.77
C ALA A 517 -39.07 10.73 -6.09
N THR A 518 -38.62 11.47 -7.09
CA THR A 518 -39.30 11.60 -8.39
C THR A 518 -38.64 10.79 -9.50
N ALA A 519 -37.39 10.36 -9.30
CA ALA A 519 -36.69 9.48 -10.22
C ALA A 519 -35.81 8.45 -9.50
N VAL A 520 -35.54 7.32 -10.15
CA VAL A 520 -34.68 6.25 -9.63
C VAL A 520 -33.76 5.64 -10.70
N VAL A 521 -32.51 5.36 -10.33
CA VAL A 521 -31.52 4.64 -11.14
C VAL A 521 -31.15 3.31 -10.49
N GLN A 522 -31.13 2.25 -11.30
CA GLN A 522 -30.73 0.90 -10.88
C GLN A 522 -30.10 0.13 -12.06
N PRO A 523 -29.45 -1.03 -11.85
CA PRO A 523 -28.92 -1.84 -12.94
C PRO A 523 -29.98 -2.43 -13.87
N GLY A 524 -31.10 -2.90 -13.31
CA GLY A 524 -31.98 -3.87 -13.98
C GLY A 524 -31.39 -5.29 -14.01
N GLY A 525 -32.03 -6.19 -14.74
CA GLY A 525 -31.67 -7.59 -14.86
C GLY A 525 -32.45 -8.54 -13.94
N SER A 526 -33.48 -8.07 -13.25
CA SER A 526 -34.39 -8.94 -12.51
C SER A 526 -35.38 -9.62 -13.48
N VAL A 527 -35.75 -10.87 -13.18
CA VAL A 527 -36.89 -11.51 -13.86
C VAL A 527 -38.21 -10.77 -13.62
N ARG A 528 -38.24 -9.89 -12.61
CA ARG A 528 -39.38 -9.04 -12.22
C ARG A 528 -39.21 -7.56 -12.59
N ASP A 529 -38.26 -7.21 -13.47
CA ASP A 529 -38.05 -5.82 -13.86
C ASP A 529 -39.36 -5.17 -14.36
N ASN A 530 -40.19 -5.90 -15.11
CA ASN A 530 -41.48 -5.40 -15.59
C ASN A 530 -42.42 -4.98 -14.43
N GLU A 531 -42.52 -5.78 -13.36
CA GLU A 531 -43.35 -5.46 -12.19
C GLU A 531 -42.86 -4.17 -11.50
N VAL A 532 -41.54 -4.00 -11.43
CA VAL A 532 -40.88 -2.84 -10.82
C VAL A 532 -41.08 -1.58 -11.67
N VAL A 533 -40.95 -1.69 -12.99
CA VAL A 533 -41.20 -0.58 -13.94
C VAL A 533 -42.68 -0.19 -13.95
N GLU A 534 -43.60 -1.15 -13.93
CA GLU A 534 -45.03 -0.89 -13.84
C GLU A 534 -45.40 -0.16 -12.53
N ALA A 535 -44.76 -0.50 -11.42
CA ALA A 535 -44.93 0.22 -10.16
C ALA A 535 -44.39 1.65 -10.25
N ALA A 536 -43.21 1.86 -10.85
CA ALA A 536 -42.67 3.20 -11.08
C ALA A 536 -43.61 4.05 -11.95
N ASP A 537 -44.12 3.50 -13.04
CA ASP A 537 -45.10 4.15 -13.92
C ASP A 537 -46.38 4.52 -13.17
N ARG A 538 -46.92 3.59 -12.37
CA ARG A 538 -48.12 3.82 -11.54
C ARG A 538 -47.93 4.97 -10.55
N LEU A 539 -46.72 5.13 -10.04
CA LEU A 539 -46.35 6.14 -9.04
C LEU A 539 -45.83 7.45 -9.66
N GLY A 540 -45.73 7.52 -11.00
CA GLY A 540 -45.23 8.70 -11.71
C GLY A 540 -43.72 8.93 -11.58
N LEU A 541 -42.94 7.91 -11.21
CA LEU A 541 -41.48 7.97 -11.17
C LEU A 541 -40.88 7.88 -12.57
N ALA A 542 -39.78 8.60 -12.80
CA ALA A 542 -38.88 8.27 -13.91
C ALA A 542 -37.90 7.18 -13.45
N MET A 543 -37.71 6.14 -14.24
CA MET A 543 -36.74 5.08 -13.95
C MET A 543 -35.75 4.92 -15.11
N VAL A 544 -34.47 4.84 -14.75
CA VAL A 544 -33.39 4.57 -15.69
C VAL A 544 -32.61 3.32 -15.28
N LEU A 545 -32.25 2.51 -16.27
CA LEU A 545 -31.44 1.31 -16.11
C LEU A 545 -30.01 1.54 -16.60
N THR A 546 -29.03 1.07 -15.83
CA THR A 546 -27.60 1.20 -16.16
C THR A 546 -27.01 -0.05 -16.82
N GLY A 547 -27.57 -1.23 -16.58
CA GLY A 547 -26.95 -2.52 -16.94
C GLY A 547 -25.70 -2.87 -16.12
N VAL A 548 -25.31 -2.04 -15.15
CA VAL A 548 -24.08 -2.19 -14.36
C VAL A 548 -24.43 -2.23 -12.87
N ARG A 549 -23.84 -3.18 -12.13
CA ARG A 549 -24.04 -3.34 -10.68
C ARG A 549 -22.76 -3.00 -9.92
N HIS A 550 -22.85 -2.20 -8.86
CA HIS A 550 -21.72 -1.77 -8.03
C HIS A 550 -21.81 -2.30 -6.60
N PHE A 551 -21.73 -3.62 -6.41
CA PHE A 551 -21.71 -4.18 -5.06
C PHE A 551 -20.39 -3.89 -4.34
N ARG A 552 -20.49 -3.54 -3.05
CA ARG A 552 -19.34 -3.25 -2.20
C ARG A 552 -19.50 -3.87 -0.82
N HIS A 553 -18.52 -4.67 -0.41
CA HIS A 553 -18.52 -5.40 0.85
C HIS A 553 -17.34 -5.04 1.74
#